data_AF-U5CYA0-F1
#
_entry.id   AF-U5CYA0-F1
#
_cell.length_a   1.000
_cell.length_b   1.000
_cell.length_c   1.000
_cell.angle_alpha   90.00
_cell.angle_beta   90.00
_cell.angle_gamma   90.00
#
_symmetry.space_group_name_H-M   'P 1'
#
loop_
_entity.id
_entity.type
_entity.pdbx_description
1 polymer ?
#
loop_
_entity_poly.entity_id
_entity_poly.type
_entity_poly.pdbx_seq_one_letter_code
_entity_poly.pdbx_strand_id
1 'polypeptide(L)'
;MRLPENFKPLFRNYNFDVLDTEKHKELIIKTVLTMGSWEQIEWLFEFYGFEEVKEVFLKDFYGPQELPVPTIYLWGLLFLDEKEYWDYRKRRSKMKLSERWKQRRTV
;
A
#
# COMPACT_ATOMS: atom_id res chain seq x y z
N MET A 1 -7.61 -17.34 -6.34
CA MET A 1 -6.52 -18.34 -6.15
C MET A 1 -5.99 -18.21 -4.73
N ARG A 2 -5.34 -19.23 -4.16
CA ARG A 2 -4.72 -19.09 -2.81
C ARG A 2 -3.39 -18.35 -2.91
N LEU A 3 -3.11 -17.53 -1.90
CA LEU A 3 -1.84 -16.81 -1.80
C LEU A 3 -0.69 -17.77 -1.42
N PRO A 4 0.53 -17.60 -1.97
CA PRO A 4 1.65 -18.49 -1.64
C PRO A 4 2.05 -18.46 -0.16
N GLU A 5 2.45 -19.59 0.42
CA GLU A 5 2.71 -19.73 1.87
C GLU A 5 3.78 -18.77 2.42
N ASN A 6 4.74 -18.34 1.61
CA ASN A 6 5.74 -17.36 2.04
C ASN A 6 5.14 -15.98 2.38
N PHE A 7 3.88 -15.70 2.02
CA PHE A 7 3.16 -14.48 2.41
C PHE A 7 2.52 -14.56 3.80
N LYS A 8 2.38 -15.75 4.37
CA LYS A 8 1.74 -15.98 5.68
C LYS A 8 2.25 -15.07 6.81
N PRO A 9 3.56 -14.77 6.91
CA PRO A 9 4.07 -13.85 7.93
C PRO A 9 3.54 -12.42 7.85
N LEU A 10 3.06 -11.97 6.68
CA LEU A 10 2.48 -10.63 6.48
C LEU A 10 1.03 -10.55 7.00
N PHE A 11 0.33 -11.69 7.06
CA PHE A 11 -1.10 -11.75 7.36
C PHE A 11 -1.40 -12.44 8.70
N ARG A 12 -0.53 -12.27 9.71
CA ARG A 12 -0.66 -12.93 11.04
C ARG A 12 -1.97 -12.64 11.77
N ASN A 13 -2.60 -11.49 11.45
CA ASN A 13 -3.87 -11.07 12.05
C ASN A 13 -5.10 -11.54 11.25
N TYR A 14 -4.91 -12.29 10.16
CA TYR A 14 -5.96 -12.79 9.29
C TYR A 14 -5.91 -14.32 9.24
N ASN A 15 -7.05 -14.93 8.92
CA ASN A 15 -7.05 -16.34 8.56
C ASN A 15 -6.46 -16.47 7.14
N PHE A 16 -5.20 -16.92 7.06
CA PHE A 16 -4.47 -17.03 5.80
C PHE A 16 -5.14 -17.99 4.81
N ASP A 17 -5.75 -19.08 5.29
CA ASP A 17 -6.29 -20.15 4.44
C ASP A 17 -7.53 -19.72 3.64
N VAL A 18 -8.17 -18.61 4.04
CA VAL A 18 -9.32 -18.02 3.35
C VAL A 18 -8.95 -16.81 2.49
N LEU A 19 -7.68 -16.38 2.50
CA LEU A 19 -7.23 -15.28 1.65
C LEU A 19 -7.20 -15.73 0.19
N ASP A 20 -8.18 -15.23 -0.55
CA ASP A 20 -8.24 -15.30 -2.01
C ASP A 20 -7.60 -14.07 -2.67
N THR A 21 -6.75 -14.32 -3.67
CA THR A 21 -5.99 -13.30 -4.42
C THR A 21 -6.86 -12.28 -5.15
N GLU A 22 -8.05 -12.66 -5.61
CA GLU A 22 -8.94 -11.74 -6.33
C GLU A 22 -9.83 -10.98 -5.36
N LYS A 23 -10.48 -11.71 -4.43
CA LYS A 23 -11.43 -11.11 -3.49
C LYS A 23 -10.77 -10.15 -2.51
N HIS A 24 -9.52 -10.41 -2.12
CA HIS A 24 -8.77 -9.61 -1.15
C HIS A 24 -7.61 -8.84 -1.78
N LYS A 25 -7.66 -8.61 -3.09
CA LYS A 25 -6.62 -7.95 -3.89
C LYS A 25 -6.09 -6.66 -3.24
N GLU A 26 -6.97 -5.74 -2.86
CA GLU A 26 -6.55 -4.46 -2.26
C GLU A 26 -5.81 -4.63 -0.93
N LEU A 27 -6.28 -5.54 -0.08
CA LEU A 27 -5.63 -5.87 1.19
C LEU A 27 -4.23 -6.45 0.92
N ILE A 28 -4.13 -7.39 -0.04
CA ILE A 28 -2.88 -8.06 -0.37
C ILE A 28 -1.87 -7.03 -0.90
N ILE A 29 -2.25 -6.26 -1.93
CA ILE A 29 -1.38 -5.25 -2.52
C ILE A 29 -0.91 -4.24 -1.47
N LYS A 30 -1.81 -3.63 -0.70
CA LYS A 30 -1.43 -2.63 0.31
C LYS A 30 -0.50 -3.21 1.38
N THR A 31 -0.74 -4.44 1.82
CA THR A 31 0.10 -5.12 2.81
C THR A 31 1.49 -5.39 2.24
N VAL A 32 1.59 -5.94 1.04
CA VAL A 32 2.86 -6.28 0.40
C VAL A 32 3.66 -5.03 0.07
N LEU A 33 3.04 -3.96 -0.45
CA LEU A 33 3.74 -2.67 -0.66
C LEU A 33 4.29 -2.07 0.65
N THR A 34 3.64 -2.36 1.78
CA THR A 34 4.03 -1.80 3.08
C THR A 34 5.15 -2.58 3.77
N MET A 35 5.15 -3.91 3.68
CA MET A 35 6.01 -4.77 4.50
C MET A 35 6.53 -6.02 3.78
N GLY A 36 6.28 -6.17 2.48
CA GLY A 36 6.76 -7.28 1.68
C GLY A 36 8.29 -7.26 1.55
N SER A 37 8.87 -8.46 1.51
CA SER A 37 10.23 -8.69 1.04
C SER A 37 10.33 -8.45 -0.48
N TRP A 38 11.55 -8.32 -0.99
CA TRP A 38 11.78 -8.12 -2.42
C TRP A 38 11.14 -9.20 -3.30
N GLU A 39 11.30 -10.49 -2.93
CA GLU A 39 10.68 -11.61 -3.64
C GLU A 39 9.14 -11.51 -3.69
N GLN A 40 8.53 -11.03 -2.61
CA GLN A 40 7.07 -10.84 -2.55
C GLN A 40 6.62 -9.63 -3.38
N ILE A 41 7.46 -8.60 -3.48
CA ILE A 41 7.23 -7.44 -4.35
C ILE A 41 7.32 -7.85 -5.81
N GLU A 42 8.35 -8.60 -6.21
CA GLU A 42 8.47 -9.14 -7.56
C GLU A 42 7.24 -9.98 -7.92
N TRP A 43 6.86 -10.92 -7.04
CA TRP A 43 5.64 -11.70 -7.23
C TRP A 43 4.39 -10.83 -7.38
N LEU A 44 4.27 -9.75 -6.59
CA LEU A 44 3.11 -8.85 -6.64
C LEU A 44 2.96 -8.23 -8.04
N PHE A 45 4.05 -7.73 -8.60
CA PHE A 45 4.05 -7.11 -9.92
C PHE A 45 3.93 -8.12 -11.07
N GLU A 46 4.47 -9.33 -10.91
CA GLU A 46 4.30 -10.42 -11.88
C GLU A 46 2.86 -10.94 -11.92
N PHE A 47 2.24 -11.09 -10.74
CA PHE A 47 0.91 -11.68 -10.62
C PHE A 47 -0.23 -10.70 -10.95
N TYR A 48 -0.22 -9.51 -10.35
CA TYR A 48 -1.27 -8.51 -10.57
C TYR A 48 -0.97 -7.57 -11.75
N GLY A 49 0.30 -7.39 -12.10
CA GLY A 49 0.71 -6.42 -13.11
C GLY A 49 0.88 -5.01 -12.53
N PHE A 50 1.66 -4.19 -13.25
CA PHE A 50 1.99 -2.83 -12.84
C PHE A 50 0.76 -1.92 -12.72
N GLU A 51 -0.14 -1.94 -13.70
CA GLU A 51 -1.31 -1.06 -13.72
C GLU A 51 -2.27 -1.33 -12.58
N GLU A 52 -2.51 -2.59 -12.26
CA GLU A 52 -3.41 -2.97 -11.15
C GLU A 52 -2.82 -2.56 -9.79
N VAL A 53 -1.53 -2.81 -9.57
CA VAL A 53 -0.84 -2.39 -8.34
C VAL A 53 -0.87 -0.86 -8.21
N LYS A 54 -0.64 -0.15 -9.32
CA LYS A 54 -0.74 1.31 -9.38
C LYS A 54 -2.16 1.80 -9.08
N GLU A 55 -3.19 1.18 -9.65
CA GLU A 55 -4.58 1.58 -9.42
C GLU A 55 -4.96 1.46 -7.94
N VAL A 56 -4.60 0.36 -7.29
CA VAL A 56 -4.84 0.17 -5.85
C VAL A 56 -4.09 1.23 -5.02
N PHE A 57 -2.85 1.53 -5.36
CA PHE A 57 -2.09 2.59 -4.69
C PHE A 57 -2.77 3.96 -4.85
N LEU A 58 -3.17 4.33 -6.07
CA LEU A 58 -3.80 5.63 -6.36
C LEU A 58 -5.17 5.74 -5.67
N LYS A 59 -5.96 4.67 -5.68
CA LYS A 59 -7.24 4.61 -4.96
C LYS A 59 -7.08 4.89 -3.47
N ASP A 60 -6.06 4.31 -2.84
CA ASP A 60 -5.76 4.60 -1.43
C ASP A 60 -5.25 6.04 -1.24
N PHE A 61 -4.33 6.48 -2.11
CA PHE A 61 -3.68 7.79 -2.03
C PHE A 61 -4.67 8.96 -2.14
N TYR A 62 -5.62 8.90 -3.07
CA TYR A 62 -6.66 9.92 -3.22
C TYR A 62 -7.88 9.68 -2.32
N GLY A 63 -7.98 8.51 -1.70
CA GLY A 63 -9.12 8.06 -0.92
C GLY A 63 -8.81 7.92 0.58
N PRO A 64 -9.00 6.72 1.16
CA PRO A 64 -8.87 6.47 2.60
C PRO A 64 -7.51 6.83 3.22
N GLN A 65 -6.42 6.80 2.44
CA GLN A 65 -5.05 7.02 2.88
C GLN A 65 -4.65 6.09 4.04
N GLU A 66 -4.92 4.79 3.88
CA GLU A 66 -4.54 3.76 4.87
C GLU A 66 -3.04 3.43 4.79
N LEU A 67 -2.42 3.64 3.64
CA LEU A 67 -1.00 3.37 3.46
C LEU A 67 -0.13 4.24 4.39
N PRO A 68 0.86 3.65 5.08
CA PRO A 68 1.81 4.42 5.87
C PRO A 68 2.59 5.42 5.02
N VAL A 69 2.95 6.56 5.63
CA VAL A 69 3.71 7.61 4.94
C VAL A 69 5.01 7.10 4.28
N PRO A 70 5.82 6.22 4.90
CA PRO A 70 7.00 5.67 4.23
C PRO A 70 6.65 4.90 2.94
N THR A 71 5.56 4.14 2.96
CA THR A 71 5.02 3.42 1.80
C THR A 71 4.63 4.40 0.69
N ILE A 72 3.89 5.47 1.04
CA ILE A 72 3.52 6.52 0.09
C ILE A 72 4.75 7.21 -0.50
N TYR A 73 5.78 7.45 0.31
CA TYR A 73 7.02 8.08 -0.15
C TYR A 73 7.80 7.21 -1.13
N LEU A 74 7.88 5.90 -0.89
CA LEU A 74 8.57 4.99 -1.78
C LEU A 74 7.80 4.83 -3.09
N TRP A 75 6.56 4.37 -3.01
CA TRP A 75 5.77 4.01 -4.18
C TRP A 75 5.22 5.22 -4.93
N GLY A 76 5.04 6.36 -4.25
CA GLY A 76 4.69 7.61 -4.90
C GLY A 76 5.73 8.12 -5.88
N LEU A 77 7.00 7.72 -5.75
CA LEU A 77 8.03 8.01 -6.78
C LEU A 77 7.75 7.29 -8.10
N LEU A 78 7.11 6.13 -8.04
CA LEU A 78 6.82 5.30 -9.22
C LEU A 78 5.44 5.59 -9.81
N PHE A 79 4.46 5.90 -8.95
CA PHE A 79 3.06 5.94 -9.35
C PHE A 79 2.46 7.33 -9.56
N LEU A 80 3.03 8.36 -8.93
CA LEU A 80 2.56 9.73 -9.08
C LEU A 80 3.40 10.48 -10.11
N ASP A 81 2.82 11.53 -10.69
CA ASP A 81 3.64 12.48 -11.42
C ASP A 81 4.55 13.29 -10.46
N GLU A 82 5.61 13.87 -11.01
CA GLU A 82 6.62 14.59 -10.23
C GLU A 82 5.99 15.73 -9.40
N LYS A 83 5.03 16.46 -9.99
CA LYS A 83 4.40 17.59 -9.34
C LYS A 83 3.55 17.10 -8.16
N GLU A 84 2.73 16.08 -8.35
CA GLU A 84 1.90 15.48 -7.32
C GLU A 84 2.73 14.94 -6.15
N TYR A 85 3.82 14.23 -6.45
CA TYR A 85 4.70 13.67 -5.44
C TYR A 85 5.32 14.77 -4.55
N TRP A 86 5.87 15.82 -5.17
CA TRP A 86 6.47 16.92 -4.42
C TRP A 86 5.44 17.78 -3.69
N ASP A 87 4.27 17.99 -4.27
CA ASP A 87 3.16 18.71 -3.61
C ASP A 87 2.70 17.96 -2.35
N TYR A 88 2.57 16.63 -2.42
CA TYR A 88 2.25 15.79 -1.27
C TYR A 88 3.30 15.92 -0.16
N ARG A 89 4.59 15.78 -0.50
CA ARG A 89 5.69 15.91 0.48
C ARG A 89 5.73 17.29 1.13
N LYS A 90 5.62 18.37 0.35
CA LYS A 90 5.59 19.74 0.85
C LYS A 90 4.40 19.94 1.79
N ARG A 91 3.19 19.54 1.40
CA ARG A 91 1.99 19.63 2.24
C ARG A 91 2.18 18.90 3.56
N ARG A 92 2.70 17.67 3.53
CA ARG A 92 2.92 16.86 4.73
C ARG A 92 3.99 17.45 5.66
N SER A 93 5.06 18.02 5.10
CA SER A 93 6.12 18.66 5.87
C SER A 93 5.59 19.83 6.71
N LYS A 94 4.60 20.56 6.19
CA LYS A 94 3.96 21.72 6.83
C LYS A 94 2.88 21.36 7.86
N MET A 95 2.40 20.11 7.89
CA MET A 95 1.37 19.68 8.85
C MET A 95 1.90 19.67 10.28
N LYS A 96 1.11 20.22 11.21
CA LYS A 96 1.41 20.20 12.65
C LYS A 96 1.33 18.77 13.17
N LEU A 97 2.09 18.48 14.24
CA LEU A 97 2.07 17.16 14.89
C LEU A 97 0.64 16.71 15.21
N SER A 98 -0.19 17.59 15.80
CA SER A 98 -1.59 17.29 16.14
C SER A 98 -2.44 16.86 14.94
N GLU A 99 -2.20 17.40 13.75
CA GLU A 99 -2.89 17.01 12.52
C GLU A 99 -2.40 15.65 12.01
N ARG A 100 -1.10 15.37 12.17
CA ARG A 100 -0.49 14.07 11.83
C ARG A 100 -1.08 12.92 12.66
N TRP A 101 -1.44 13.18 13.92
CA TRP A 101 -2.06 12.19 14.81
C TRP A 101 -3.53 11.90 14.48
N LYS A 102 -4.29 12.89 14.01
CA LYS A 102 -5.72 12.71 13.65
C LYS A 102 -5.91 11.73 12.49
N GLN A 103 -5.01 11.76 11.50
CA GLN A 103 -5.05 10.91 10.32
C GLN A 103 -4.87 9.41 10.63
N ARG A 104 -4.28 9.05 11.78
CA ARG A 104 -4.09 7.64 12.18
C ARG A 104 -5.32 7.02 12.88
N ARG A 105 -6.36 7.81 13.17
CA ARG A 105 -7.53 7.38 13.96
C ARG A 105 -8.83 7.53 13.18
N THR A 106 -8.85 7.15 11.92
CA THR A 106 -10.11 6.86 11.25
C THR A 106 -10.44 5.41 11.61
N VAL A 107 -11.24 5.24 12.67
CA VAL A 107 -11.82 3.97 13.12
C VAL A 107 -13.26 3.93 12.64
#